data_AF-A0A1E3QS88-F1
#
_entry.id   AF-A0A1E3QS88-F1
#
_cell.length_a   1.000
_cell.length_b   1.000
_cell.length_c   1.000
_cell.angle_alpha   90.00
_cell.angle_beta   90.00
_cell.angle_gamma   90.00
#
_symmetry.space_group_name_H-M   'P 1'
#
loop_
_entity.id
_entity.type
_entity.pdbx_description
1 polymer ?
#
loop_
_entity_poly.entity_id
_entity_poly.type
_entity_poly.pdbx_seq_one_letter_code
_entity_poly.pdbx_strand_id
1 'polypeptide(L)'
;MRGFKEFVDGFESDLKGETIGNSELIRQIHNSFSSPNPFFDDDRKSAQRSHDDDGLFHFVGYLRFQNKIYELDGLKQAPILHDADCPSDDAFMAKLPEILQRRISKYQATELRFSLLAIIKDKLEILKEFGADEHMIAQELEKRHQWHKENDLRKKDFVGLLCDVVKGIGAQASEAEWAQILANGRVRGTERSRIQRARKFDI
;
A
#
# COMPACT_ATOMS: atom_id res chain seq x y z
N MET A 1 1.69 18.89 11.60
CA MET A 1 0.99 17.85 12.40
C MET A 1 0.72 18.29 13.84
N ARG A 2 1.60 19.01 14.56
CA ARG A 2 1.35 19.47 15.96
C ARG A 2 0.02 20.21 16.15
N GLY A 3 -0.25 21.23 15.33
CA GLY A 3 -1.51 21.98 15.40
C GLY A 3 -2.76 21.14 15.12
N PHE A 4 -2.68 20.09 14.31
CA PHE A 4 -3.81 19.17 14.08
C PHE A 4 -4.08 18.29 15.30
N LYS A 5 -3.02 17.76 15.92
CA LYS A 5 -3.14 16.93 17.13
C LYS A 5 -3.77 17.74 18.29
N GLU A 6 -3.29 18.97 18.49
CA GLU A 6 -3.81 19.87 19.52
C GLU A 6 -5.27 20.24 19.26
N PHE A 7 -5.64 20.48 18.00
CA PHE A 7 -7.01 20.79 17.61
C PHE A 7 -8.00 19.66 17.95
N VAL A 8 -7.59 18.40 17.77
CA VAL A 8 -8.48 17.25 17.98
C VAL A 8 -8.34 16.60 19.36
N ASP A 9 -7.54 17.16 20.28
CA ASP A 9 -7.19 16.50 21.54
C ASP A 9 -8.42 16.09 22.37
N GLY A 10 -9.40 16.99 22.48
CA GLY A 10 -10.66 16.78 23.21
C GLY A 10 -11.80 16.16 22.40
N PHE A 11 -11.56 15.75 21.15
CA PHE A 11 -12.63 15.19 20.31
C PHE A 11 -12.84 13.69 20.59
N GLU A 12 -14.09 13.25 20.45
CA GLU A 12 -14.43 11.83 20.41
C GLU A 12 -13.85 11.15 19.15
N SER A 13 -13.74 9.83 19.16
CA SER A 13 -13.12 9.04 18.09
C SER A 13 -13.73 9.32 16.71
N ASP A 14 -15.05 9.39 16.63
CA ASP A 14 -15.77 9.62 15.37
C ASP A 14 -15.47 11.01 14.80
N LEU A 15 -15.47 12.04 15.66
CA LEU A 15 -15.19 13.41 15.26
C LEU A 15 -13.71 13.60 14.88
N LYS A 16 -12.78 12.87 15.52
CA LYS A 16 -11.37 12.79 15.09
C LYS A 16 -11.28 12.25 13.66
N GLY A 17 -12.00 11.17 13.36
CA GLY A 17 -12.07 10.58 12.01
C GLY A 17 -12.64 11.55 10.97
N GLU A 18 -13.76 12.20 11.27
CA GLU A 18 -14.39 13.19 10.39
C GLU A 18 -13.45 14.37 10.13
N THR A 19 -12.78 14.88 11.17
CA THR A 19 -11.84 15.99 11.04
C THR A 19 -10.63 15.62 10.17
N ILE A 20 -10.15 14.37 10.26
CA ILE A 20 -9.08 13.87 9.37
C ILE A 20 -9.57 13.85 7.91
N GLY A 21 -10.78 13.34 7.66
CA GLY A 21 -11.35 13.26 6.31
C GLY A 21 -11.60 14.63 5.68
N ASN A 22 -12.00 15.62 6.48
CA ASN A 22 -12.26 16.99 6.03
C ASN A 22 -11.00 17.86 5.93
N SER A 23 -9.85 17.38 6.38
CA SER A 23 -8.59 18.10 6.28
C SER A 23 -8.09 18.16 4.84
N GLU A 24 -8.19 19.34 4.23
CA GLU A 24 -7.74 19.55 2.84
C GLU A 24 -6.26 19.21 2.66
N LEU A 25 -5.40 19.61 3.60
CA LEU A 25 -3.97 19.34 3.54
C LEU A 25 -3.68 17.83 3.52
N ILE A 26 -4.32 17.06 4.41
CA ILE A 26 -4.14 15.60 4.49
C ILE A 26 -4.65 14.96 3.20
N ARG A 27 -5.84 15.36 2.73
CA ARG A 27 -6.44 14.85 1.49
C ARG A 27 -5.58 15.13 0.26
N GLN A 28 -5.04 16.34 0.13
CA GLN A 28 -4.17 16.72 -0.98
C GLN A 28 -2.88 15.89 -0.99
N ILE A 29 -2.22 15.73 0.16
CA ILE A 29 -1.00 14.93 0.27
C ILE A 29 -1.31 13.45 -0.04
N HIS A 30 -2.36 12.89 0.57
CA HIS A 30 -2.79 11.50 0.31
C HIS A 30 -3.04 11.24 -1.17
N ASN A 31 -3.79 12.13 -1.83
CA ASN A 31 -4.12 11.99 -3.24
C ASN A 31 -2.90 12.18 -4.15
N SER A 32 -1.88 12.93 -3.71
CA SER A 32 -0.64 13.10 -4.46
C SER A 32 0.16 11.80 -4.65
N PHE A 33 -0.12 10.75 -3.86
CA PHE A 33 0.48 9.42 -4.00
C PHE A 33 -0.40 8.42 -4.77
N SER A 34 -1.58 8.85 -5.22
CA SER A 34 -2.48 8.00 -6.02
C SER A 34 -2.01 7.93 -7.46
N SER A 35 -2.10 6.75 -8.07
CA SER A 35 -1.83 6.58 -9.50
C SER A 35 -2.89 7.31 -10.33
N PRO A 36 -2.52 7.94 -11.46
CA PRO A 36 -3.51 8.49 -12.38
C PRO A 36 -4.37 7.34 -12.91
N ASN A 37 -5.69 7.56 -12.99
CA ASN A 37 -6.58 6.65 -13.68
C ASN A 37 -6.86 7.22 -15.08
N PRO A 38 -6.23 6.68 -16.13
CA PRO A 38 -6.30 7.24 -17.48
C PRO A 38 -7.64 7.01 -18.20
N PHE A 39 -8.53 6.20 -17.62
CA PHE A 39 -9.84 5.86 -18.20
C PHE A 39 -10.96 6.29 -17.25
N PHE A 40 -11.26 7.59 -17.18
CA PHE A 40 -12.51 8.06 -16.60
C PHE A 40 -13.54 8.27 -17.71
N ASP A 41 -14.50 7.34 -17.82
CA ASP A 41 -15.85 7.62 -18.34
C ASP A 41 -16.60 8.38 -17.24
N ASP A 42 -16.93 9.66 -17.46
CA ASP A 42 -17.67 10.52 -16.52
C ASP A 42 -19.12 10.04 -16.25
N ASP A 43 -19.62 9.09 -17.06
CA ASP A 43 -20.99 8.55 -16.99
C ASP A 43 -21.10 7.16 -16.35
N ARG A 44 -19.99 6.55 -15.93
CA ARG A 44 -20.06 5.31 -15.16
C ARG A 44 -20.15 5.64 -13.68
N LYS A 45 -21.40 5.85 -13.20
CA LYS A 45 -21.76 5.59 -11.80
C LYS A 45 -21.07 4.31 -11.35
N SER A 46 -19.93 4.42 -10.66
CA SER A 46 -19.24 3.33 -9.97
C SER A 46 -19.47 1.97 -10.63
N ALA A 47 -19.13 1.84 -11.92
CA ALA A 47 -19.41 0.62 -12.66
C ALA A 47 -18.60 -0.50 -12.02
N GLN A 48 -19.27 -1.20 -11.11
CA GLN A 48 -18.77 -2.35 -10.38
C GLN A 48 -17.35 -2.13 -9.82
N ARG A 49 -17.27 -1.43 -8.68
CA ARG A 49 -16.47 -2.00 -7.59
C ARG A 49 -16.95 -3.44 -7.49
N SER A 50 -16.16 -4.39 -8.02
CA SER A 50 -16.52 -5.80 -8.03
C SER A 50 -16.92 -6.15 -6.61
N HIS A 51 -18.22 -6.39 -6.44
CA HIS A 51 -18.85 -6.80 -5.21
C HIS A 51 -18.51 -8.29 -5.00
N ASP A 52 -17.21 -8.59 -4.88
CA ASP A 52 -16.63 -9.90 -4.59
C ASP A 52 -15.35 -9.63 -3.76
N ASP A 53 -15.56 -9.33 -2.47
CA ASP A 53 -14.77 -9.56 -1.23
C ASP A 53 -13.21 -9.52 -1.17
N ASP A 54 -12.44 -9.30 -2.23
CA ASP A 54 -11.08 -9.89 -2.28
C ASP A 54 -9.90 -8.91 -2.48
N GLY A 55 -10.05 -7.63 -2.14
CA GLY A 55 -8.98 -6.63 -2.38
C GLY A 55 -8.94 -5.39 -1.50
N LEU A 56 -9.77 -5.29 -0.46
CA LEU A 56 -9.68 -4.17 0.47
C LEU A 56 -8.66 -4.48 1.56
N PHE A 57 -7.49 -3.84 1.49
CA PHE A 57 -6.55 -3.84 2.59
C PHE A 57 -7.08 -2.95 3.72
N HIS A 58 -7.16 -3.52 4.92
CA HIS A 58 -7.50 -2.80 6.14
C HIS A 58 -6.23 -2.49 6.93
N PHE A 59 -6.05 -1.22 7.30
CA PHE A 59 -4.89 -0.78 8.06
C PHE A 59 -5.16 -0.87 9.56
N VAL A 60 -4.24 -1.53 10.27
CA VAL A 60 -4.23 -1.60 11.74
C VAL A 60 -2.86 -1.21 12.24
N GLY A 61 -2.83 -0.28 13.21
CA GLY A 61 -1.61 0.18 13.86
C GLY A 61 -1.38 -0.52 15.19
N TYR A 62 -0.13 -0.87 15.47
CA TYR A 62 0.29 -1.37 16.78
C TYR A 62 1.29 -0.39 17.39
N LEU A 63 1.09 0.00 18.64
CA LEU A 63 2.02 0.88 19.34
C LEU A 63 2.18 0.48 20.81
N ARG A 64 3.31 0.87 21.38
CA ARG A 64 3.54 0.87 22.81
C ARG A 64 3.19 2.24 23.40
N PHE A 65 2.35 2.27 24.41
CA PHE A 65 2.00 3.49 25.15
C PHE A 65 1.85 3.19 26.64
N GLN A 66 2.50 3.98 27.50
CA GLN A 66 2.47 3.79 28.97
C GLN A 66 2.75 2.34 29.41
N ASN A 67 3.80 1.74 28.85
CA ASN A 67 4.22 0.35 29.10
C ASN A 67 3.18 -0.71 28.72
N LYS A 68 2.26 -0.40 27.81
CA LYS A 68 1.22 -1.31 27.33
C LYS A 68 1.21 -1.37 25.81
N ILE A 69 0.76 -2.50 25.26
CA ILE A 69 0.64 -2.69 23.81
C ILE A 69 -0.82 -2.45 23.40
N TYR A 70 -1.01 -1.47 22.53
CA TYR A 70 -2.32 -1.13 21.96
C TYR A 70 -2.37 -1.44 20.48
N GLU A 71 -3.52 -1.93 20.06
CA GLU A 71 -3.95 -2.00 18.66
C GLU A 71 -4.95 -0.87 18.38
N LEU A 72 -4.65 -0.09 17.34
CA LEU A 72 -5.51 0.96 16.80
C LEU A 72 -6.10 0.46 15.49
N ASP A 73 -7.39 0.14 15.53
CA ASP A 73 -8.18 -0.29 14.39
C ASP A 73 -9.29 0.73 14.16
N GLY A 74 -9.29 1.38 12.99
CA GLY A 74 -10.27 2.42 12.64
C GLY A 74 -11.71 1.91 12.47
N LEU A 75 -11.93 0.59 12.43
CA LEU A 75 -13.26 -0.03 12.41
C LEU A 75 -13.76 -0.40 13.82
N LYS A 76 -12.93 -0.19 14.85
CA LYS A 76 -13.28 -0.46 16.25
C LYS A 76 -13.56 0.85 16.98
N GLN A 77 -14.46 0.79 17.96
CA GLN A 77 -14.88 1.96 18.74
C GLN A 77 -13.79 2.48 19.70
N ALA A 78 -12.88 1.61 20.14
CA ALA A 78 -11.84 1.94 21.10
C ALA A 78 -10.55 1.16 20.82
N PRO A 79 -9.39 1.66 21.28
CA PRO A 79 -8.12 0.93 21.24
C PRO A 79 -8.21 -0.42 21.95
N ILE A 80 -7.62 -1.47 21.37
CA ILE A 80 -7.60 -2.81 21.95
C ILE A 80 -6.28 -3.00 22.69
N LEU A 81 -6.36 -3.33 23.99
CA LEU A 81 -5.20 -3.67 24.81
C LEU A 81 -4.81 -5.13 24.59
N HIS A 82 -3.59 -5.39 24.13
CA HIS A 82 -3.06 -6.76 23.97
C HIS A 82 -2.24 -7.22 25.15
N ASP A 83 -1.41 -6.34 25.71
CA ASP A 83 -0.53 -6.66 26.82
C ASP A 83 -0.37 -5.45 27.73
N ALA A 84 -0.49 -5.68 29.04
CA ALA A 84 -0.39 -4.66 30.08
C ALA A 84 1.03 -4.46 30.63
N ASP A 85 1.97 -5.35 30.28
CA ASP A 85 3.35 -5.36 30.80
C ASP A 85 4.37 -5.36 29.66
N CYS A 86 4.66 -4.18 29.14
CA CYS A 86 5.63 -3.96 28.09
C CYS A 86 6.57 -2.81 28.50
N PRO A 87 7.55 -3.09 29.39
CA PRO A 87 8.34 -2.04 30.04
C PRO A 87 9.34 -1.37 29.09
N SER A 88 9.79 -2.06 28.04
CA SER A 88 10.80 -1.57 27.10
C SER A 88 10.39 -1.78 25.64
N ASP A 89 11.07 -1.07 24.74
CA ASP A 89 10.90 -1.26 23.29
C ASP A 89 11.37 -2.66 22.85
N ASP A 90 12.40 -3.22 23.50
CA ASP A 90 12.85 -4.61 23.25
C ASP A 90 11.74 -5.62 23.59
N ALA A 91 11.03 -5.41 24.70
CA ALA A 91 9.89 -6.24 25.08
C ALA A 91 8.74 -6.10 24.06
N PHE A 92 8.53 -4.90 23.51
CA PHE A 92 7.54 -4.67 22.45
C PHE A 92 7.90 -5.45 21.18
N MET A 93 9.16 -5.36 20.74
CA MET A 93 9.65 -6.04 19.55
C MET A 93 9.64 -7.57 19.70
N ALA A 94 9.80 -8.09 20.92
CA ALA A 94 9.69 -9.52 21.20
C ALA A 94 8.22 -10.02 21.18
N LYS A 95 7.29 -9.24 21.75
CA LYS A 95 5.88 -9.63 21.90
C LYS A 95 5.02 -9.37 20.65
N LEU A 96 5.36 -8.35 19.85
CA LEU A 96 4.58 -7.96 18.68
C LEU A 96 4.46 -9.07 17.61
N PRO A 97 5.52 -9.81 17.26
CA PRO A 97 5.42 -10.94 16.33
C PRO A 97 4.40 -11.99 16.76
N GLU A 98 4.30 -12.31 18.05
CA GLU A 98 3.32 -13.27 18.57
C GLU A 98 1.88 -12.76 18.39
N ILE A 99 1.64 -11.48 18.64
CA ILE A 99 0.34 -10.83 18.43
C ILE A 99 -0.05 -10.88 16.94
N LEU A 100 0.89 -10.55 16.05
CA LEU A 100 0.67 -10.56 14.60
C LEU A 100 0.43 -11.98 14.07
N GLN A 101 1.20 -12.97 14.54
CA GLN A 101 0.99 -14.37 14.19
C GLN A 101 -0.40 -14.85 14.60
N ARG A 102 -0.84 -14.56 15.83
CA ARG A 102 -2.20 -14.87 16.28
C ARG A 102 -3.28 -14.23 15.40
N ARG A 103 -3.02 -13.05 14.83
CA ARG A 103 -3.94 -12.41 13.87
C ARG A 103 -3.93 -13.13 12.53
N ILE A 104 -2.76 -13.42 11.98
CA ILE A 104 -2.60 -14.10 10.69
C ILE A 104 -3.22 -15.50 10.74
N SER A 105 -3.05 -16.24 11.84
CA SER A 105 -3.63 -17.58 12.04
C SER A 105 -5.16 -17.63 12.02
N LYS A 106 -5.87 -16.49 12.10
CA LYS A 106 -7.33 -16.45 11.99
C LYS A 106 -7.81 -16.54 10.54
N TYR A 107 -6.94 -16.24 9.58
CA TYR A 107 -7.22 -16.35 8.16
C TYR A 107 -6.91 -17.76 7.66
N GLN A 108 -7.49 -18.13 6.51
CA GLN A 108 -7.21 -19.42 5.88
C GLN A 108 -5.71 -19.51 5.55
N ALA A 109 -5.12 -20.71 5.66
CA ALA A 109 -3.68 -20.91 5.43
C ALA A 109 -3.21 -20.54 4.00
N THR A 110 -4.15 -20.43 3.05
CA THR A 110 -3.93 -20.02 1.67
C THR A 110 -3.90 -18.51 1.47
N GLU A 111 -4.34 -17.73 2.47
CA GLU A 111 -4.31 -16.27 2.44
C GLU A 111 -2.91 -15.74 2.75
N LEU A 112 -2.28 -15.06 1.80
CA LEU A 112 -0.92 -14.50 1.95
C LEU A 112 -0.88 -12.98 1.73
N ARG A 113 -2.02 -12.32 1.53
CA ARG A 113 -2.10 -10.89 1.21
C ARG A 113 -2.01 -10.03 2.48
N PHE A 114 -0.86 -10.09 3.15
CA PHE A 114 -0.55 -9.22 4.29
C PHE A 114 0.62 -8.30 3.96
N SER A 115 0.55 -7.06 4.42
CA SER A 115 1.66 -6.11 4.37
C SER A 115 1.92 -5.59 5.77
N LEU A 116 3.17 -5.65 6.20
CA LEU A 116 3.63 -5.12 7.48
C LEU A 116 4.63 -4.01 7.21
N LEU A 117 4.34 -2.83 7.76
CA LEU A 117 5.20 -1.66 7.71
C LEU A 117 5.58 -1.25 9.13
N ALA A 118 6.82 -0.82 9.31
CA ALA A 118 7.30 -0.29 10.58
C ALA A 118 7.62 1.21 10.42
N ILE A 119 7.14 2.02 11.34
CA ILE A 119 7.51 3.43 11.45
C ILE A 119 8.73 3.51 12.35
N ILE A 120 9.87 3.90 11.79
CA ILE A 120 11.15 4.02 12.48
C ILE A 120 11.69 5.46 12.38
N LYS A 121 12.63 5.83 13.26
CA LYS A 121 13.39 7.09 13.09
C LYS A 121 14.13 7.05 11.74
N ASP A 122 14.38 8.23 11.17
CA ASP A 122 15.10 8.35 9.91
C ASP A 122 16.43 7.58 9.99
N LYS A 123 16.53 6.52 9.18
CA LYS A 123 17.67 5.62 9.19
C LYS A 123 18.97 6.30 8.77
N LEU A 124 18.91 7.31 7.90
CA LEU A 124 20.08 8.08 7.50
C LEU A 124 20.59 8.93 8.66
N GLU A 125 19.70 9.50 9.48
CA GLU A 125 20.10 10.21 10.71
C GLU A 125 20.74 9.25 11.71
N ILE A 126 20.13 8.09 11.94
CA ILE A 126 20.71 7.04 12.80
C ILE A 126 22.12 6.67 12.32
N LEU A 127 22.29 6.35 11.03
CA LEU A 127 23.58 5.95 10.49
C LEU A 127 24.65 7.04 10.67
N LYS A 128 24.28 8.31 10.51
CA LYS A 128 25.18 9.46 10.74
C LYS A 128 25.53 9.63 12.22
N GLU A 129 24.56 9.53 13.12
CA GLU A 129 24.75 9.66 14.57
C GLU A 129 25.70 8.57 15.12
N PHE A 130 25.57 7.34 14.63
CA PHE A 130 26.41 6.22 15.05
C PHE A 130 27.75 6.11 14.31
N GLY A 131 28.07 7.07 13.43
CA GLY A 131 29.33 7.08 12.67
C GLY A 131 29.50 5.88 11.74
N ALA A 132 28.41 5.45 11.08
CA ALA A 132 28.44 4.32 10.16
C ALA A 132 29.33 4.60 8.92
N ASP A 133 29.82 3.53 8.31
CA ASP A 133 30.66 3.59 7.11
C ASP A 133 29.94 4.28 5.93
N GLU A 134 30.72 4.96 5.09
CA GLU A 134 30.25 5.65 3.89
C GLU A 134 29.47 4.72 2.96
N HIS A 135 29.87 3.45 2.87
CA HIS A 135 29.15 2.43 2.10
C HIS A 135 27.71 2.23 2.59
N MET A 136 27.48 2.20 3.91
CA MET A 136 26.15 2.03 4.47
C MET A 136 25.25 3.24 4.19
N ILE A 137 25.84 4.43 4.28
CA ILE A 137 25.17 5.70 3.95
C ILE A 137 24.81 5.74 2.46
N ALA A 138 25.73 5.37 1.57
CA ALA A 138 25.50 5.32 0.13
C ALA A 138 24.37 4.33 -0.23
N GLN A 139 24.34 3.15 0.38
CA GLN A 139 23.26 2.18 0.19
C GLN A 139 21.89 2.72 0.62
N GLU A 140 21.83 3.46 1.72
CA GLU A 140 20.59 4.07 2.20
C GLU A 140 20.11 5.20 1.26
N LEU A 141 21.03 6.01 0.74
CA LEU A 141 20.72 7.04 -0.25
C LEU A 141 20.22 6.45 -1.56
N GLU A 142 20.82 5.35 -2.03
CA GLU A 142 20.38 4.67 -3.24
C GLU A 142 18.95 4.12 -3.11
N LYS A 143 18.60 3.56 -1.94
CA LYS A 143 17.21 3.13 -1.67
C LYS A 143 16.22 4.28 -1.80
N ARG A 144 16.54 5.45 -1.25
CA ARG A 144 15.70 6.65 -1.38
C ARG A 144 15.59 7.12 -2.82
N HIS A 145 16.68 7.05 -3.58
CA HIS A 145 16.66 7.37 -5.01
C HIS A 145 15.71 6.45 -5.78
N GLN A 146 15.77 5.14 -5.52
CA GLN A 146 14.87 4.17 -6.14
C GLN A 146 13.40 4.42 -5.78
N TRP A 147 13.09 4.71 -4.51
CA TRP A 147 11.73 5.05 -4.08
C TRP A 147 11.21 6.33 -4.76
N HIS A 148 12.05 7.35 -4.91
CA HIS A 148 11.69 8.57 -5.62
C HIS A 148 11.35 8.27 -7.08
N LYS A 149 12.23 7.54 -7.76
CA LYS A 149 12.03 7.13 -9.15
C LYS A 149 10.75 6.30 -9.31
N GLU A 150 10.50 5.37 -8.40
CA GLU A 150 9.28 4.56 -8.41
C GLU A 150 8.03 5.44 -8.23
N ASN A 151 8.06 6.37 -7.27
CA ASN A 151 6.95 7.30 -7.04
C ASN A 151 6.69 8.19 -8.27
N ASP A 152 7.74 8.67 -8.93
CA ASP A 152 7.63 9.45 -10.16
C ASP A 152 6.98 8.63 -11.28
N LEU A 153 7.34 7.35 -11.40
CA LEU A 153 6.74 6.45 -12.38
C LEU A 153 5.27 6.15 -12.04
N ARG A 154 4.92 5.94 -10.77
CA ARG A 154 3.53 5.69 -10.34
C ARG A 154 2.59 6.85 -10.68
N LYS A 155 3.11 8.09 -10.68
CA LYS A 155 2.33 9.31 -10.99
C LYS A 155 2.20 9.60 -12.48
N LYS A 156 2.99 8.96 -13.33
CA LYS A 156 2.98 9.22 -14.78
C LYS A 156 1.82 8.50 -15.46
N ASP A 157 1.17 9.22 -16.37
CA ASP A 157 0.26 8.61 -17.33
C ASP A 157 1.08 8.10 -18.53
N PHE A 158 1.02 6.79 -18.76
CA PHE A 158 1.74 6.12 -19.84
C PHE A 158 0.88 5.89 -21.09
N VAL A 159 -0.37 6.35 -21.14
CA VAL A 159 -1.24 6.12 -22.31
C VAL A 159 -0.63 6.68 -23.59
N GLY A 160 -0.07 7.90 -23.56
CA GLY A 160 0.61 8.47 -24.72
C GLY A 160 1.76 7.60 -25.23
N LEU A 161 2.63 7.16 -24.30
CA LEU A 161 3.74 6.26 -24.62
C LEU A 161 3.23 4.93 -25.21
N LEU A 162 2.17 4.35 -24.64
CA LEU A 162 1.58 3.12 -25.14
C LEU A 162 1.04 3.29 -26.57
N CYS A 163 0.33 4.39 -26.84
CA CYS A 163 -0.15 4.70 -28.18
C CYS A 163 1.00 4.84 -29.19
N ASP A 164 2.07 5.52 -28.82
CA ASP A 164 3.22 5.74 -29.71
C ASP A 164 3.99 4.45 -29.97
N VAL A 165 4.16 3.59 -28.95
CA VAL A 165 4.76 2.26 -29.10
C VAL A 165 3.92 1.40 -30.05
N VAL A 166 2.59 1.37 -29.87
CA VAL A 166 1.68 0.62 -30.74
C VAL A 166 1.72 1.12 -32.18
N LYS A 167 1.70 2.44 -32.39
CA LYS A 167 1.83 3.05 -33.73
C LYS A 167 3.18 2.71 -34.36
N GLY A 168 4.27 2.77 -33.60
CA GLY A 168 5.62 2.46 -34.08
C GLY A 168 5.75 1.01 -34.54
N ILE A 169 5.23 0.06 -33.75
CA ILE A 169 5.20 -1.36 -34.14
C ILE A 169 4.33 -1.55 -35.38
N GLY A 170 3.14 -0.94 -35.43
CA GLY A 170 2.23 -1.06 -36.56
C GLY A 170 2.77 -0.46 -37.86
N ALA A 171 3.63 0.57 -37.78
CA ALA A 171 4.26 1.18 -38.95
C ALA A 171 5.41 0.33 -39.54
N GLN A 172 6.05 -0.53 -38.74
CA GLN A 172 7.20 -1.34 -39.15
C GLN A 172 6.82 -2.80 -39.46
N ALA A 173 5.76 -3.32 -38.83
CA ALA A 173 5.33 -4.70 -39.01
C ALA A 173 4.54 -4.88 -40.30
N SER A 174 4.79 -5.98 -41.00
CA SER A 174 3.87 -6.45 -42.03
C SER A 174 2.53 -6.88 -41.43
N GLU A 175 1.47 -6.90 -42.24
CA GLU A 175 0.14 -7.31 -41.79
C GLU A 175 0.11 -8.73 -41.20
N ALA A 176 0.93 -9.64 -41.75
CA ALA A 176 1.10 -10.99 -41.24
C ALA A 176 1.80 -11.03 -39.87
N GLU A 177 2.86 -10.24 -39.67
CA GLU A 177 3.56 -10.14 -38.39
C GLU A 177 2.66 -9.51 -37.31
N TRP A 178 1.90 -8.47 -37.67
CA TRP A 178 0.95 -7.83 -36.77
C TRP A 178 -0.16 -8.81 -36.34
N ALA A 179 -0.72 -9.58 -37.27
CA ALA A 179 -1.70 -10.61 -36.97
C ALA A 179 -1.14 -11.68 -36.03
N GLN A 180 0.13 -12.09 -36.21
CA GLN A 180 0.79 -13.06 -35.33
C GLN A 180 0.98 -12.52 -33.91
N ILE A 181 1.37 -11.24 -33.76
CA ILE A 181 1.51 -10.58 -32.46
C ILE A 181 0.17 -10.56 -31.72
N LEU A 182 -0.92 -10.20 -32.42
CA LEU A 182 -2.27 -10.20 -31.85
C LEU A 182 -2.74 -11.61 -31.46
N ALA A 183 -2.47 -12.62 -32.29
CA ALA A 183 -2.81 -14.01 -32.01
C ALA A 183 -2.09 -14.51 -30.75
N ASN A 184 -0.78 -14.25 -30.64
CA ASN A 184 0.02 -14.60 -29.46
C ASN A 184 -0.51 -13.88 -28.20
N GLY A 185 -0.91 -12.61 -28.33
CA GLY A 185 -1.54 -11.85 -27.26
C GLY A 185 -2.86 -12.46 -26.79
N ARG A 186 -3.74 -12.85 -27.72
CA ARG A 186 -5.03 -13.51 -27.42
C ARG A 186 -4.84 -14.82 -26.68
N VAL A 187 -3.95 -15.71 -27.16
CA VAL A 187 -3.67 -17.00 -26.53
C VAL A 187 -3.18 -16.82 -25.09
N ARG A 188 -2.24 -15.89 -24.88
CA ARG A 188 -1.73 -15.59 -23.52
C ARG A 188 -2.82 -14.97 -22.63
N GLY A 189 -3.70 -14.16 -23.19
CA GLY A 189 -4.83 -13.56 -22.46
C GLY A 189 -5.87 -14.61 -22.02
N THR A 190 -6.21 -15.54 -22.91
CA THR A 190 -7.15 -16.63 -22.60
C THR A 190 -6.58 -17.57 -21.54
N GLU A 191 -5.28 -17.89 -21.61
CA GLU A 191 -4.65 -18.76 -20.62
C GLU A 191 -4.62 -18.13 -19.23
N ARG A 192 -4.28 -16.83 -19.12
CA ARG A 192 -4.33 -16.09 -17.84
C ARG A 192 -5.74 -16.07 -17.25
N SER A 193 -6.75 -15.82 -18.09
CA SER A 193 -8.15 -15.80 -17.65
C SER A 193 -8.62 -17.18 -17.17
N ARG A 194 -8.15 -18.24 -17.82
CA ARG A 194 -8.44 -19.63 -17.43
C ARG A 194 -7.78 -19.99 -16.11
N ILE A 195 -6.52 -19.60 -15.90
CA ILE A 195 -5.80 -19.79 -14.63
C ILE A 195 -6.48 -19.01 -13.49
N GLN A 196 -6.89 -17.76 -13.73
CA GLN A 196 -7.61 -16.97 -12.73
C GLN A 196 -8.97 -17.58 -12.37
N ARG A 197 -9.71 -18.12 -13.36
CA ARG A 197 -10.97 -18.82 -13.10
C ARG A 197 -10.77 -20.13 -12.37
N ALA A 198 -9.79 -20.95 -12.75
CA ALA A 198 -9.51 -22.23 -12.08
C ALA A 198 -9.17 -22.02 -10.59
N ARG A 199 -8.36 -21.00 -10.27
CA ARG A 199 -8.08 -20.60 -8.87
C ARG A 199 -9.32 -20.12 -8.10
N LYS A 200 -10.39 -19.72 -8.77
CA LYS A 200 -11.67 -19.30 -8.15
C LYS A 200 -12.60 -20.49 -7.85
N PHE A 201 -12.37 -21.67 -8.46
CA PHE A 201 -13.19 -22.87 -8.29
C PHE A 201 -12.56 -23.96 -7.39
N ASP A 202 -11.28 -23.82 -7.02
CA ASP A 202 -10.60 -24.66 -6.03
C ASP A 202 -10.74 -24.11 -4.59
N ILE A 203 -11.79 -23.31 -4.32
CA ILE A 203 -12.17 -22.76 -3.00
C ILE A 203 -13.54 -23.31 -2.61
#